data_AF-A0A448WA02-F1
#
_entry.id   AF-A0A448WA02-F1
#
_cell.length_a   1.000
_cell.length_b   1.000
_cell.length_c   1.000
_cell.angle_alpha   90.00
_cell.angle_beta   90.00
_cell.angle_gamma   90.00
#
_symmetry.space_group_name_H-M   'P 1'
#
loop_
_entity.id
_entity.type
_entity.pdbx_description
1 polymer ?
#
loop_
_entity_poly.entity_id
_entity_poly.type
_entity_poly.pdbx_seq_one_letter_code
_entity_poly.pdbx_strand_id
1 'polypeptide(L)'
;MDSSGTLEFFSQVNSHNYKAILLCYSTDLFEAKSKACQCNDNSQLCDFDESLYRTTGSGSRCIACGNNTVGTHCELCLEGHYMNPQRPTTCLHCDCDPTGTVGSSQTCDSDGQCACKPGVGGRKCDRCLDDNYGFSAAGCQPCNCFPGGSLENRAQCDSKTGQCLCKDNVVGKTCSECVL
;
A
#
# COMPACT_ATOMS: atom_id res chain seq x y z
N MET A 1 -38.08 -34.61 -25.39
CA MET A 1 -37.63 -35.85 -24.72
C MET A 1 -36.39 -35.48 -23.97
N ASP A 2 -36.44 -35.72 -22.67
CA ASP A 2 -35.52 -35.27 -21.63
C ASP A 2 -34.09 -35.79 -21.87
N SER A 3 -33.10 -34.91 -21.82
CA SER A 3 -31.70 -35.31 -21.77
C SER A 3 -30.98 -34.40 -20.79
N SER A 4 -31.24 -34.66 -19.50
CA SER A 4 -30.39 -34.28 -18.39
C SER A 4 -28.96 -34.75 -18.66
N GLY A 5 -28.12 -33.85 -19.18
CA GLY A 5 -26.69 -34.08 -19.36
C GLY A 5 -25.98 -33.89 -18.02
N THR A 6 -25.47 -34.97 -17.45
CA THR A 6 -24.56 -34.96 -16.31
C THR A 6 -23.28 -34.17 -16.67
N LEU A 7 -22.94 -33.17 -15.84
CA LEU A 7 -21.65 -32.48 -15.87
C LEU A 7 -20.56 -33.46 -15.39
N GLU A 8 -19.74 -33.99 -16.29
CA GLU A 8 -18.53 -34.73 -15.92
C GLU A 8 -17.29 -33.86 -16.11
N PHE A 9 -16.57 -33.61 -15.00
CA PHE A 9 -15.31 -32.88 -14.97
C PHE A 9 -14.14 -33.82 -15.29
N PHE A 10 -13.56 -33.71 -16.49
CA PHE A 10 -12.28 -34.33 -16.78
C PHE A 10 -11.14 -33.31 -16.63
N SER A 11 -10.32 -33.49 -15.60
CA SER A 11 -9.00 -32.85 -15.49
C SER A 11 -8.04 -33.56 -16.45
N GLN A 12 -7.75 -32.97 -17.61
CA GLN A 12 -6.62 -33.40 -18.43
C GLN A 12 -5.43 -32.48 -18.23
N VAL A 13 -4.38 -33.03 -17.61
CA VAL A 13 -3.08 -32.41 -17.40
C VAL A 13 -2.34 -32.35 -18.73
N ASN A 14 -2.17 -31.17 -19.31
CA ASN A 14 -1.25 -30.93 -20.42
C ASN A 14 -0.23 -29.84 -20.07
N SER A 15 1.05 -30.13 -20.35
CA SER A 15 2.26 -29.50 -19.79
C SER A 15 2.56 -28.04 -20.17
N HIS A 16 1.58 -27.26 -20.60
CA HIS A 16 1.78 -25.83 -20.87
C HIS A 16 0.60 -25.02 -20.37
N ASN A 17 0.78 -24.40 -19.20
CA ASN A 17 -0.01 -23.28 -18.68
C ASN A 17 -1.53 -23.52 -18.76
N TYR A 18 -2.06 -24.24 -17.76
CA TYR A 18 -3.47 -24.35 -17.36
C TYR A 18 -4.50 -23.83 -18.38
N LYS A 19 -4.91 -24.70 -19.30
CA LYS A 19 -6.13 -24.51 -20.08
C LYS A 19 -7.24 -25.28 -19.39
N ALA A 20 -8.18 -24.59 -18.75
CA ALA A 20 -9.44 -25.22 -18.37
C ALA A 20 -10.25 -25.47 -19.66
N ILE A 21 -10.30 -26.73 -20.09
CA ILE A 21 -11.08 -27.15 -21.25
C ILE A 21 -12.49 -27.49 -20.74
N LEU A 22 -13.47 -26.64 -21.03
CA LEU A 22 -14.88 -26.98 -20.85
C LEU A 22 -15.30 -27.81 -22.08
N LEU A 23 -15.30 -29.14 -21.96
CA LEU A 23 -15.84 -30.01 -23.00
C LEU A 23 -17.36 -30.08 -22.84
N CYS A 24 -18.07 -29.12 -23.43
CA CYS A 24 -19.49 -29.30 -23.73
C CYS A 24 -19.59 -30.24 -24.94
N TYR A 25 -20.21 -31.40 -24.78
CA TYR A 25 -20.62 -32.24 -25.90
C TYR A 25 -21.77 -31.55 -26.67
N SER A 26 -21.46 -30.50 -27.42
CA SER A 26 -22.25 -30.12 -28.60
C SER A 26 -21.44 -30.51 -29.83
N THR A 27 -22.13 -30.94 -30.89
CA THR A 27 -21.56 -31.48 -32.13
C THR A 27 -20.80 -30.46 -32.99
N ASP A 28 -20.36 -29.34 -32.41
CA ASP A 28 -19.57 -28.32 -33.10
C ASP A 28 -18.10 -28.45 -32.70
N LEU A 29 -17.39 -29.17 -33.54
CA LEU A 29 -15.97 -29.49 -33.43
C LEU A 29 -15.12 -28.25 -33.76
N PHE A 30 -15.25 -27.13 -33.05
CA PHE A 30 -14.36 -25.97 -33.19
C PHE A 30 -14.20 -25.20 -31.88
N GLU A 31 -12.98 -25.28 -31.34
CA GLU A 31 -12.40 -24.53 -30.21
C GLU A 31 -13.11 -24.66 -28.86
N ALA A 32 -12.62 -25.57 -28.02
CA ALA A 32 -12.48 -25.23 -26.61
C ALA A 32 -11.58 -23.98 -26.55
N LYS A 33 -12.19 -22.79 -26.56
CA LYS A 33 -11.48 -21.52 -26.43
C LYS A 33 -10.82 -21.49 -25.07
N SER A 34 -9.57 -21.93 -25.02
CA SER A 34 -8.71 -21.67 -23.88
C SER A 34 -8.55 -20.16 -23.78
N LYS A 35 -9.28 -19.54 -22.86
CA LYS A 35 -9.12 -18.12 -22.58
C LYS A 35 -7.81 -17.94 -21.84
N ALA A 36 -6.99 -17.01 -22.30
CA ALA A 36 -5.76 -16.66 -21.59
C ALA A 36 -6.11 -16.16 -20.17
N CYS A 37 -5.24 -16.47 -19.21
CA CYS A 37 -5.35 -15.93 -17.86
C CYS A 37 -5.30 -14.40 -17.89
N GLN A 38 -6.22 -13.74 -17.18
CA GLN A 38 -6.28 -12.28 -17.09
C GLN A 38 -5.73 -11.83 -15.73
N CYS A 39 -4.41 -11.86 -15.56
CA CYS A 39 -3.76 -11.64 -14.27
C CYS A 39 -3.00 -10.31 -14.15
N ASN A 40 -3.40 -9.28 -14.91
CA ASN A 40 -2.77 -7.95 -14.90
C ASN A 40 -1.22 -7.98 -15.02
N ASP A 41 -0.71 -8.87 -15.87
CA ASP A 41 0.72 -9.15 -16.08
C ASP A 41 1.50 -9.66 -14.86
N ASN A 42 0.80 -9.96 -13.77
CA ASN A 42 1.38 -10.44 -12.51
C ASN A 42 1.36 -11.96 -12.36
N SER A 43 0.72 -12.68 -13.28
CA SER A 43 0.86 -14.14 -13.41
C SER A 43 0.54 -14.58 -14.83
N GLN A 44 1.10 -15.72 -15.24
CA GLN A 44 0.72 -16.43 -16.46
C GLN A 44 -0.08 -17.70 -16.14
N LEU A 45 -0.38 -17.89 -14.86
CA LEU A 45 -0.87 -19.13 -14.29
C LEU A 45 -2.23 -18.85 -13.64
N CYS A 46 -3.25 -19.65 -13.97
CA CYS A 46 -4.57 -19.54 -13.36
C CYS A 46 -5.25 -20.90 -13.25
N ASP A 47 -6.08 -21.09 -12.24
CA ASP A 47 -6.99 -22.23 -12.13
C ASP A 47 -8.42 -21.82 -12.49
N PHE A 48 -9.29 -22.81 -12.71
CA PHE A 48 -10.71 -22.60 -12.94
C PHE A 48 -11.51 -22.97 -11.69
N ASP A 49 -12.29 -22.01 -11.21
CA ASP A 49 -13.21 -22.12 -10.09
C ASP A 49 -14.66 -22.05 -10.63
N GLU A 50 -15.35 -23.19 -10.60
CA GLU A 50 -16.72 -23.32 -11.08
C GLU A 50 -17.70 -22.45 -10.28
N SER A 51 -17.49 -22.32 -8.98
CA SER A 51 -18.37 -21.54 -8.10
C SER A 51 -18.27 -20.05 -8.42
N LEU A 52 -17.05 -19.59 -8.73
CA LEU A 52 -16.79 -18.24 -9.19
C LEU A 52 -17.38 -18.00 -10.60
N TYR A 53 -17.28 -18.97 -11.50
CA TYR A 53 -17.89 -18.89 -12.82
C TYR A 53 -19.42 -18.74 -12.73
N ARG A 54 -20.07 -19.54 -11.88
CA ARG A 54 -21.53 -19.51 -11.70
C ARG A 54 -22.04 -18.17 -11.15
N THR A 55 -21.19 -17.44 -10.42
CA THR A 55 -21.56 -16.17 -9.78
C THR A 55 -21.16 -14.94 -10.59
N THR A 56 -20.03 -14.98 -11.29
CA THR A 56 -19.45 -13.80 -11.97
C THR A 56 -19.42 -13.93 -13.50
N GLY A 57 -19.68 -15.12 -14.04
CA GLY A 57 -19.47 -15.43 -15.46
C GLY A 57 -17.99 -15.62 -15.85
N SER A 58 -17.05 -15.50 -14.90
CA SER A 58 -15.62 -15.71 -15.11
C SER A 58 -15.06 -16.61 -14.01
N GLY A 59 -14.64 -17.83 -14.34
CA GLY A 59 -14.11 -18.80 -13.37
C GLY A 59 -12.60 -18.78 -13.21
N SER A 60 -11.87 -17.95 -13.95
CA SER A 60 -10.41 -17.95 -13.88
C SER A 60 -9.92 -17.24 -12.63
N ARG A 61 -9.15 -17.92 -11.77
CA ARG A 61 -8.45 -17.32 -10.64
C ARG A 61 -6.95 -17.47 -10.84
N CYS A 62 -6.24 -16.35 -10.79
CA CYS A 62 -4.80 -16.31 -10.93
C CYS A 62 -4.11 -16.98 -9.73
N ILE A 63 -3.02 -17.70 -10.03
CA ILE A 63 -2.18 -18.35 -9.02
C ILE A 63 -0.79 -17.75 -9.05
N ALA A 64 -0.15 -17.70 -7.88
CA ALA A 64 1.20 -17.15 -7.71
C ALA A 64 1.37 -15.73 -8.30
N CYS A 65 0.50 -14.80 -7.88
CA CYS A 65 0.62 -13.39 -8.23
C CYS A 65 1.99 -12.81 -7.83
N GLY A 66 2.67 -12.17 -8.77
CA GLY A 66 3.93 -11.45 -8.58
C GLY A 66 3.73 -9.99 -8.16
N ASN A 67 4.83 -9.25 -8.10
CA ASN A 67 4.86 -7.80 -7.85
C ASN A 67 4.07 -7.32 -6.61
N ASN A 68 4.03 -8.16 -5.56
CA ASN A 68 3.30 -7.93 -4.31
C ASN A 68 1.79 -7.70 -4.51
N THR A 69 1.22 -8.35 -5.52
CA THR A 69 -0.22 -8.32 -5.81
C THR A 69 -0.96 -9.54 -5.28
N VAL A 70 -2.27 -9.41 -5.16
CA VAL A 70 -3.22 -10.43 -4.69
C VAL A 70 -4.59 -10.18 -5.34
N GLY A 71 -5.53 -11.10 -5.15
CA GLY A 71 -6.85 -11.05 -5.77
C GLY A 71 -6.99 -12.05 -6.91
N THR A 72 -8.21 -12.18 -7.42
CA THR A 72 -8.56 -13.17 -8.44
C THR A 72 -7.83 -12.92 -9.75
N HIS A 73 -7.50 -11.67 -10.04
CA HIS A 73 -6.82 -11.20 -11.25
C HIS A 73 -5.50 -10.48 -10.92
N CYS A 74 -4.94 -10.69 -9.71
CA CYS A 74 -3.76 -9.99 -9.22
C CYS A 74 -3.90 -8.45 -9.29
N GLU A 75 -5.08 -7.94 -8.97
CA GLU A 75 -5.51 -6.55 -9.11
C GLU A 75 -5.37 -5.71 -7.82
N LEU A 76 -5.19 -6.37 -6.68
CA LEU A 76 -5.04 -5.73 -5.36
C LEU A 76 -3.59 -5.82 -4.90
N CYS A 77 -3.19 -4.92 -4.01
CA CYS A 77 -1.91 -5.05 -3.31
C CYS A 77 -2.04 -5.94 -2.08
N LEU A 78 -0.96 -6.65 -1.74
CA LEU A 78 -0.83 -7.27 -0.43
C LEU A 78 -0.95 -6.23 0.69
N GLU A 79 -1.37 -6.66 1.87
CA GLU A 79 -1.36 -5.80 3.05
C GLU A 79 0.05 -5.22 3.31
N GLY A 80 0.11 -3.98 3.78
CA GLY A 80 1.37 -3.26 3.94
C GLY A 80 2.00 -2.80 2.61
N HIS A 81 1.25 -2.84 1.51
CA HIS A 81 1.66 -2.31 0.22
C HIS A 81 0.60 -1.39 -0.38
N TYR A 82 1.05 -0.50 -1.25
CA TYR A 82 0.21 0.42 -2.02
C TYR A 82 0.59 0.37 -3.50
N MET A 83 -0.33 0.77 -4.38
CA MET A 83 -0.11 0.71 -5.82
C MET A 83 0.97 1.71 -6.25
N ASN A 84 1.91 1.27 -7.08
CA ASN A 84 2.94 2.14 -7.63
C ASN A 84 2.30 3.12 -8.65
N PRO A 85 2.32 4.45 -8.42
CA PRO A 85 1.70 5.40 -9.33
C PRO A 85 2.34 5.45 -10.72
N GLN A 86 3.62 5.09 -10.83
CA GLN A 86 4.37 5.06 -12.09
C GLN A 86 4.21 3.74 -12.84
N ARG A 87 3.91 2.64 -12.12
CA ARG A 87 3.73 1.29 -12.70
C ARG A 87 2.58 0.56 -12.00
N PRO A 88 1.31 0.82 -12.38
CA PRO A 88 0.11 0.35 -11.67
C PRO A 88 -0.08 -1.17 -11.59
N THR A 89 0.80 -1.97 -12.20
CA THR A 89 0.85 -3.43 -12.06
C THR A 89 1.78 -3.88 -10.93
N THR A 90 2.45 -2.97 -10.23
CA THR A 90 3.39 -3.27 -9.15
C THR A 90 2.98 -2.58 -7.85
N CYS A 91 3.11 -3.28 -6.73
CA CYS A 91 2.86 -2.72 -5.41
C CYS A 91 4.16 -2.45 -4.65
N LEU A 92 4.23 -1.27 -4.03
CA LEU A 92 5.35 -0.79 -3.22
C LEU A 92 5.05 -1.00 -1.74
N HIS A 93 6.07 -1.32 -0.95
CA HIS A 93 5.92 -1.47 0.50
C HIS A 93 5.70 -0.11 1.17
N CYS A 94 4.83 -0.08 2.19
CA CYS A 94 4.54 1.14 2.94
C CYS A 94 5.78 1.68 3.67
N ASP A 95 6.59 0.79 4.26
CA ASP A 95 7.80 1.12 5.04
C ASP A 95 7.55 2.12 6.19
N CYS A 96 6.45 1.96 6.94
CA CYS A 96 6.12 2.83 8.06
C CYS A 96 7.11 2.66 9.22
N ASP A 97 7.66 3.76 9.74
CA ASP A 97 8.51 3.77 10.93
C ASP A 97 7.65 3.49 12.17
N PRO A 98 7.85 2.36 12.87
CA PRO A 98 7.01 1.98 14.01
C PRO A 98 7.10 2.98 15.19
N THR A 99 8.18 3.75 15.29
CA THR A 99 8.34 4.80 16.30
C THR A 99 7.38 5.94 16.07
N GLY A 100 7.25 6.38 14.81
CA GLY A 100 6.44 7.54 14.43
C GLY A 100 5.03 7.21 13.97
N THR A 101 4.70 5.94 13.68
CA THR A 101 3.37 5.51 13.23
C THR A 101 2.44 5.15 14.39
N VAL A 102 1.18 5.57 14.30
CA VAL A 102 0.13 5.25 15.27
C VAL A 102 -0.05 3.74 15.38
N GLY A 103 0.00 3.22 16.61
CA GLY A 103 -0.11 1.78 16.88
C GLY A 103 1.01 0.93 16.27
N SER A 104 2.11 1.54 15.81
CA SER A 104 3.21 0.85 15.11
C SER A 104 2.77 0.08 13.85
N SER A 105 1.65 0.51 13.23
CA SER A 105 1.13 -0.14 12.02
C SER A 105 2.15 -0.16 10.88
N GLN A 106 2.08 -1.18 10.04
CA GLN A 106 2.85 -1.29 8.79
C GLN A 106 1.99 -1.05 7.55
N THR A 107 0.73 -0.62 7.73
CA THR A 107 -0.19 -0.29 6.66
C THR A 107 -0.19 1.20 6.34
N CYS A 108 -0.55 1.53 5.11
CA CYS A 108 -0.63 2.89 4.57
C CYS A 108 -1.85 3.04 3.66
N ASP A 109 -2.17 4.29 3.30
CA ASP A 109 -3.23 4.58 2.34
C ASP A 109 -2.83 4.29 0.88
N SER A 110 -3.70 4.64 -0.07
CA SER A 110 -3.48 4.43 -1.50
C SER A 110 -2.28 5.18 -2.07
N ASP A 111 -1.86 6.27 -1.43
CA ASP A 111 -0.70 7.08 -1.84
C ASP A 111 0.58 6.65 -1.10
N GLY A 112 0.47 5.62 -0.26
CA GLY A 112 1.56 5.09 0.52
C GLY A 112 1.84 5.85 1.81
N GLN A 113 0.96 6.77 2.24
CA GLN A 113 1.15 7.55 3.45
C GLN A 113 0.75 6.74 4.69
N CYS A 114 1.68 6.66 5.64
CA CYS A 114 1.47 6.03 6.93
C CYS A 114 0.72 6.95 7.89
N ALA A 115 -0.02 6.39 8.84
CA ALA A 115 -0.72 7.17 9.87
C ALA A 115 0.26 7.66 10.94
N CYS A 116 0.72 8.91 10.83
CA CYS A 116 1.74 9.46 11.73
C CYS A 116 1.18 9.92 13.08
N LYS A 117 2.00 9.79 14.13
CA LYS A 117 1.77 10.35 15.47
C LYS A 117 1.80 11.89 15.43
N PRO A 118 1.29 12.58 16.47
CA PRO A 118 1.32 14.03 16.53
C PRO A 118 2.73 14.62 16.34
N GLY A 119 2.84 15.66 15.52
CA GLY A 119 4.10 16.34 15.21
C GLY A 119 5.08 15.53 14.33
N VAL A 120 4.73 14.31 13.92
CA VAL A 120 5.55 13.45 13.06
C VAL A 120 5.07 13.58 11.60
N GLY A 121 6.00 13.52 10.66
CA GLY A 121 5.73 13.62 9.24
C GLY A 121 6.66 12.76 8.38
N GLY A 122 6.57 13.00 7.07
CA GLY A 122 7.13 12.12 6.05
C GLY A 122 6.17 10.97 5.71
N ARG A 123 6.29 10.44 4.48
CA ARG A 123 5.45 9.32 4.00
C ARG A 123 5.51 8.12 4.96
N LYS A 124 6.70 7.90 5.52
CA LYS A 124 7.03 6.79 6.43
C LYS A 124 6.91 7.14 7.91
N CYS A 125 6.51 8.37 8.28
CA CYS A 125 6.50 8.83 9.68
C CYS A 125 7.87 8.76 10.38
N ASP A 126 8.94 9.11 9.67
CA ASP A 126 10.34 8.89 10.08
C ASP A 126 11.05 10.15 10.60
N ARG A 127 10.32 11.27 10.72
CA ARG A 127 10.87 12.55 11.16
C ARG A 127 9.82 13.44 11.79
N CYS A 128 10.25 14.45 12.55
CA CYS A 128 9.34 15.52 12.95
C CYS A 128 8.92 16.35 11.72
N LEU A 129 7.70 16.87 11.78
CA LEU A 129 7.27 17.98 10.92
C LEU A 129 8.14 19.20 11.21
N ASP A 130 8.10 20.17 10.30
CA ASP A 130 8.64 21.50 10.56
C ASP A 130 8.00 22.08 11.84
N ASP A 131 8.75 22.95 12.53
CA ASP A 131 8.35 23.56 13.81
C ASP A 131 8.09 22.55 14.95
N ASN A 132 8.58 21.32 14.82
CA ASN A 132 8.53 20.27 15.85
C ASN A 132 9.92 19.63 16.07
N TYR A 133 10.14 19.07 17.26
CA TYR A 133 11.41 18.45 17.66
C TYR A 133 11.20 17.22 18.55
N GLY A 134 12.28 16.47 18.76
CA GLY A 134 12.31 15.38 19.74
C GLY A 134 11.55 14.13 19.31
N PHE A 135 11.84 13.61 18.11
CA PHE A 135 11.23 12.40 17.58
C PHE A 135 11.34 11.23 18.56
N SER A 136 10.20 10.68 18.97
CA SER A 136 10.11 9.62 19.98
C SER A 136 8.85 8.78 19.79
N ALA A 137 8.70 7.73 20.60
CA ALA A 137 7.49 6.91 20.61
C ALA A 137 6.21 7.68 20.98
N ALA A 138 6.31 8.88 21.57
CA ALA A 138 5.17 9.76 21.85
C ALA A 138 4.83 10.71 20.69
N GLY A 139 5.61 10.69 19.60
CA GLY A 139 5.55 11.67 18.52
C GLY A 139 6.64 12.73 18.67
N CYS A 140 6.38 13.93 18.15
CA CYS A 140 7.24 15.11 18.31
C CYS A 140 6.53 16.20 19.11
N GLN A 141 7.32 17.11 19.68
CA GLN A 141 6.84 18.25 20.45
C GLN A 141 6.95 19.54 19.63
N PRO A 142 6.00 20.48 19.74
CA PRO A 142 6.09 21.76 19.05
C PRO A 142 7.24 22.61 19.60
N CYS A 143 7.94 23.32 18.72
CA CYS A 143 9.05 24.20 19.07
C CYS A 143 8.63 25.37 19.98
N ASN A 144 7.48 25.98 19.69
CA ASN A 144 6.96 27.17 20.38
C ASN A 144 7.93 28.37 20.40
N CYS A 145 8.75 28.54 19.36
CA CYS A 145 9.61 29.71 19.25
C CYS A 145 8.77 30.99 19.13
N PHE A 146 9.06 31.98 19.96
CA PHE A 146 8.39 33.28 19.92
C PHE A 146 8.84 34.04 18.66
N PRO A 147 7.94 34.33 17.70
CA PRO A 147 8.34 34.93 16.42
C PRO A 147 9.02 36.29 16.59
N GLY A 148 8.57 37.10 17.56
CA GLY A 148 9.16 38.41 17.82
C GLY A 148 10.62 38.33 18.27
N GLY A 149 11.00 37.30 19.01
CA GLY A 149 12.35 37.09 19.55
C GLY A 149 13.23 36.13 18.76
N SER A 150 12.69 35.43 17.78
CA SER A 150 13.42 34.44 16.97
C SER A 150 13.96 35.05 15.68
N LEU A 151 15.13 34.60 15.23
CA LEU A 151 15.75 35.04 13.97
C LEU A 151 14.78 34.88 12.80
N GLU A 152 14.74 35.90 11.94
CA GLU A 152 13.84 35.97 10.77
C GLU A 152 12.34 35.78 11.08
N ASN A 153 11.95 35.89 12.37
CA ASN A 153 10.61 35.61 12.87
C ASN A 153 10.11 34.17 12.60
N ARG A 154 11.03 33.20 12.56
CA ARG A 154 10.70 31.78 12.31
C ARG A 154 10.25 31.05 13.58
N ALA A 155 9.38 30.05 13.41
CA ALA A 155 8.92 29.15 14.47
C ALA A 155 9.79 27.88 14.61
N GLN A 156 10.80 27.71 13.74
CA GLN A 156 11.65 26.53 13.65
C GLN A 156 12.68 26.50 14.78
N CYS A 157 12.94 25.30 15.30
CA CYS A 157 13.96 25.04 16.31
C CYS A 157 14.85 23.87 15.92
N ASP A 158 15.93 23.67 16.67
CA ASP A 158 16.77 22.48 16.51
C ASP A 158 15.95 21.20 16.73
N SER A 159 16.04 20.25 15.79
CA SER A 159 15.18 19.07 15.73
C SER A 159 15.37 18.07 16.87
N LYS A 160 16.46 18.16 17.63
CA LYS A 160 16.74 17.28 18.77
C LYS A 160 16.47 17.96 20.10
N THR A 161 16.99 19.17 20.29
CA THR A 161 16.97 19.90 21.56
C THR A 161 15.73 20.76 21.72
N GLY A 162 15.15 21.21 20.60
CA GLY A 162 14.07 22.17 20.58
C GLY A 162 14.52 23.61 20.84
N GLN A 163 15.81 23.90 20.76
CA GLN A 163 16.32 25.26 20.97
C GLN A 163 16.02 26.14 19.75
N CYS A 164 15.35 27.25 19.99
CA CYS A 164 15.08 28.27 18.98
C CYS A 164 16.31 29.14 18.73
N LEU A 165 16.45 29.66 17.51
CA LEU A 165 17.49 30.62 17.18
C LEU A 165 17.03 32.03 17.56
N CYS A 166 17.58 32.57 18.64
CA CYS A 166 17.17 33.87 19.17
C CYS A 166 17.89 35.04 18.49
N LYS A 167 17.19 36.18 18.41
CA LYS A 167 17.77 37.48 18.05
C LYS A 167 18.72 37.98 19.14
N ASP A 168 19.53 38.98 18.80
CA ASP A 168 20.39 39.66 19.75
C ASP A 168 19.59 40.18 20.97
N ASN A 169 20.14 39.99 22.16
CA ASN A 169 19.55 40.37 23.45
C ASN A 169 18.25 39.64 23.83
N VAL A 170 17.95 38.52 23.17
CA VAL A 170 16.84 37.61 23.51
C VAL A 170 17.38 36.24 23.90
N VAL A 171 16.82 35.63 24.95
CA VAL A 171 17.26 34.35 25.53
C VAL A 171 16.07 33.43 25.83
N GLY A 172 16.39 32.24 26.35
CA GLY A 172 15.45 31.18 26.65
C GLY A 172 15.31 30.18 25.51
N LYS A 173 14.72 29.01 25.81
CA LYS A 173 14.52 27.95 24.81
C LYS A 173 13.65 28.42 23.65
N THR A 174 12.65 29.24 23.95
CA THR A 174 11.62 29.76 23.04
C THR A 174 11.85 31.20 22.60
N CYS A 175 13.00 31.81 22.94
CA CYS A 175 13.31 33.22 22.62
C CYS A 175 12.24 34.22 23.07
N SER A 176 11.66 34.01 24.25
CA SER A 176 10.57 34.83 24.80
C SER A 176 11.02 35.78 25.90
N GLU A 177 12.31 35.77 26.28
CA GLU A 177 12.84 36.53 27.41
C GLU A 177 13.95 37.47 26.93
N CYS A 178 14.00 38.70 27.46
CA CYS A 178 15.11 39.61 27.21
C CYS A 178 16.28 39.30 28.15
N VAL A 179 17.51 39.52 27.68
CA VAL A 179 18.68 39.54 28.56
C VAL A 179 18.53 40.70 29.56
N LEU A 180 18.72 40.41 30.85
CA LEU A 180 18.74 41.41 31.94
C LEU A 180 20.12 42.07 32.09
#